data_AF-A0A3B8MU30-F1
#
_entry.id   AF-A0A3B8MU30-F1
#
_cell.length_a   1.000
_cell.length_b   1.000
_cell.length_c   1.000
_cell.angle_alpha   90.00
_cell.angle_beta   90.00
_cell.angle_gamma   90.00
#
_symmetry.space_group_name_H-M   'P 1'
#
loop_
_entity.id
_entity.type
_entity.pdbx_description
1 polymer ?
#
loop_
_entity_poly.entity_id
_entity_poly.type
_entity_poly.pdbx_seq_one_letter_code
_entity_poly.pdbx_strand_id
1 'polypeptide(L)'
;AGLTWYGMGYRPLTGEKVKKNKQAREPVLFGTGAAMFVRRAVFDQLTGFDESFFMFFEDVDFGWRLNLSGWNYLYEPESIAFHRYHQSMSSIASHREQFLLERNALYCLYKNLDDANLSRMLP
;
A
#
# COMPACT_ATOMS: atom_id res chain seq x y z
N ALA A 1 -5.62 -3.07 -5.53
CA ALA A 1 -4.14 -3.02 -5.50
C ALA A 1 -3.62 -4.28 -4.79
N GLY A 2 -2.44 -4.75 -5.16
CA GLY A 2 -1.88 -6.01 -4.65
C GLY A 2 -0.35 -6.04 -4.77
N LEU A 3 0.25 -7.21 -4.54
CA LEU A 3 1.70 -7.40 -4.59
C LEU A 3 2.09 -8.37 -5.70
N THR A 4 3.27 -8.15 -6.29
CA THR A 4 3.93 -9.17 -7.11
C THR A 4 4.48 -10.29 -6.23
N TRP A 5 4.92 -11.38 -6.87
CA TRP A 5 5.58 -12.50 -6.20
C TRP A 5 6.78 -12.09 -5.33
N TYR A 6 7.50 -11.05 -5.73
CA TYR A 6 8.68 -10.51 -5.02
C TYR A 6 8.34 -9.26 -4.18
N GLY A 7 7.06 -9.07 -3.84
CA GLY A 7 6.63 -8.08 -2.86
C GLY A 7 6.46 -6.67 -3.39
N MET A 8 6.62 -6.42 -4.69
CA MET A 8 6.40 -5.08 -5.22
C MET A 8 4.92 -4.74 -5.24
N GLY A 9 4.55 -3.63 -4.60
CA GLY A 9 3.19 -3.10 -4.65
C GLY A 9 2.83 -2.62 -6.05
N TYR A 10 1.70 -3.07 -6.58
CA TYR A 10 1.18 -2.57 -7.86
C TYR A 10 -0.27 -2.11 -7.74
N ARG A 11 -0.60 -1.09 -8.52
CA ARG A 11 -1.94 -0.52 -8.65
C ARG A 11 -2.36 -0.67 -10.12
N PRO A 12 -3.35 -1.53 -10.43
CA PRO A 12 -3.60 -2.00 -11.79
C PRO A 12 -3.98 -0.89 -12.79
N LEU A 13 -4.52 0.23 -12.30
CA LEU A 13 -4.96 1.35 -13.15
C LEU A 13 -3.94 2.49 -13.26
N THR A 14 -2.70 2.29 -12.78
CA THR A 14 -1.66 3.33 -12.84
C THR A 14 -1.31 3.65 -14.30
N GLY A 15 -1.34 4.93 -14.67
CA GLY A 15 -1.06 5.38 -16.03
C GLY A 15 -2.25 5.26 -16.99
N GLU A 16 -3.36 4.65 -16.57
CA GLU A 16 -4.60 4.67 -17.35
C GLU A 16 -5.33 6.00 -17.17
N LYS A 17 -6.01 6.46 -18.23
CA LYS A 17 -6.99 7.56 -18.09
C LYS A 17 -8.13 7.09 -17.19
N VAL A 18 -8.56 7.96 -16.27
CA VAL A 18 -9.73 7.70 -15.43
C VAL A 18 -10.94 7.44 -16.32
N LYS A 19 -11.47 6.21 -16.26
CA LYS A 19 -12.67 5.80 -17.01
C LYS A 19 -13.89 6.47 -16.38
N LYS A 20 -14.79 7.01 -17.21
CA LYS A 20 -16.04 7.65 -16.75
C LYS A 20 -17.09 6.66 -16.24
N ASN A 21 -16.90 5.37 -16.46
CA ASN A 21 -17.83 4.34 -16.02
C ASN A 21 -17.69 4.13 -14.50
N LYS A 22 -18.81 3.86 -13.83
CA LYS A 22 -18.81 3.51 -12.41
C LYS A 22 -17.92 2.29 -12.17
N GLN A 23 -16.83 2.51 -11.43
CA GLN A 23 -16.06 1.43 -10.83
C GLN A 23 -16.79 0.96 -9.57
N ALA A 24 -16.59 -0.29 -9.18
CA ALA A 24 -17.17 -0.82 -7.96
C ALA A 24 -16.26 -0.49 -6.76
N ARG A 25 -16.90 -0.25 -5.61
CA ARG A 25 -16.21 -0.29 -4.32
C ARG A 25 -15.81 -1.74 -4.05
N GLU A 26 -14.53 -1.97 -3.78
CA GLU A 26 -13.99 -3.33 -3.61
C GLU A 26 -12.88 -3.37 -2.55
N PRO A 27 -12.69 -4.54 -1.90
CA PRO A 27 -11.53 -4.75 -1.04
C PRO A 27 -10.25 -4.77 -1.86
N VAL A 28 -9.22 -4.14 -1.31
CA VAL A 28 -7.87 -4.11 -1.86
C VAL A 28 -6.87 -4.39 -0.75
N LEU A 29 -5.64 -4.80 -1.10
CA LEU A 29 -4.62 -5.04 -0.08
C LEU A 29 -4.16 -3.72 0.59
N PHE A 30 -4.03 -2.66 -0.20
CA PHE A 30 -3.60 -1.34 0.26
C PHE A 30 -4.08 -0.24 -0.69
N GLY A 31 -3.94 1.02 -0.27
CA GLY A 31 -4.12 2.21 -1.09
C GLY A 31 -2.97 3.18 -0.85
N THR A 32 -2.89 4.25 -1.65
CA THR A 32 -1.84 5.25 -1.45
C THR A 32 -2.09 6.07 -0.19
N GLY A 33 -1.03 6.35 0.57
CA GLY A 33 -1.08 7.29 1.70
C GLY A 33 -1.51 8.72 1.29
N ALA A 34 -1.43 9.08 0.01
CA ALA A 34 -1.82 10.42 -0.49
C ALA A 34 -3.31 10.72 -0.34
N ALA A 35 -4.17 9.70 -0.26
CA ALA A 35 -5.61 9.84 -0.11
C ALA A 35 -6.18 8.63 0.63
N MET A 36 -6.00 8.63 1.95
CA MET A 36 -6.45 7.55 2.83
C MET A 36 -7.28 8.10 3.97
N PHE A 37 -8.34 7.38 4.33
CA PHE A 37 -9.13 7.64 5.53
C PHE A 37 -9.24 6.36 6.36
N VAL A 38 -8.88 6.44 7.65
CA VAL A 38 -8.87 5.30 8.57
C VAL A 38 -9.46 5.71 9.91
N ARG A 39 -10.17 4.79 10.55
CA ARG A 39 -10.68 5.00 11.91
C ARG A 39 -9.49 5.12 12.86
N ARG A 40 -9.46 6.16 13.70
CA ARG A 40 -8.40 6.37 14.71
C ARG A 40 -8.13 5.12 15.53
N ALA A 41 -9.18 4.48 16.07
CA ALA A 41 -9.02 3.27 16.88
C ALA A 41 -8.31 2.12 16.14
N VAL A 42 -8.54 1.97 14.82
CA VAL A 42 -7.87 0.94 14.01
C VAL A 42 -6.43 1.33 13.74
N PHE A 43 -6.16 2.61 13.45
CA PHE A 43 -4.80 3.11 13.26
C PHE A 43 -3.96 2.92 14.53
N ASP A 44 -4.51 3.26 15.70
CA ASP A 44 -3.84 3.13 16.99
C ASP A 44 -3.65 1.65 17.37
N GLN A 45 -4.66 0.79 17.13
CA GLN A 45 -4.56 -0.67 17.33
C GLN A 45 -3.41 -1.28 16.50
N LEU A 46 -3.22 -0.78 15.29
CA LEU A 46 -2.16 -1.21 14.37
C LEU A 46 -0.86 -0.42 14.56
N THR A 47 -0.71 0.34 15.65
CA THR A 47 0.48 1.14 15.97
C THR A 47 0.92 2.07 14.84
N GLY A 48 -0.04 2.54 14.03
CA GLY A 48 0.19 3.47 12.92
C GLY A 48 1.09 2.94 11.80
N PHE A 49 1.82 3.86 11.17
CA PHE A 49 2.83 3.55 10.18
C PHE A 49 4.14 3.13 10.84
N ASP A 50 4.84 2.18 10.25
CA ASP A 50 6.16 1.76 10.73
C ASP A 50 7.24 2.72 10.22
N GLU A 51 7.85 3.45 11.14
CA GLU A 51 8.87 4.46 10.85
C GLU A 51 10.14 3.90 10.19
N SER A 52 10.36 2.57 10.27
CA SER A 52 11.50 1.89 9.63
C SER A 52 11.49 2.01 8.11
N PHE A 53 10.31 2.21 7.50
CA PHE A 53 10.19 2.41 6.06
C PHE A 53 10.82 3.74 5.62
N PHE A 54 10.77 4.78 6.46
CA PHE A 54 11.14 6.18 6.17
C PHE A 54 10.40 6.81 4.97
N MET A 55 10.40 6.14 3.82
CA MET A 55 9.74 6.51 2.58
C MET A 55 9.44 5.26 1.75
N PHE A 56 8.26 5.24 1.12
CA PHE A 56 7.70 4.14 0.33
C PHE A 56 7.33 2.91 1.15
N PHE A 57 6.23 2.26 0.77
CA PHE A 57 5.69 1.03 1.35
C PHE A 57 5.15 1.13 2.78
N GLU A 58 5.23 2.26 3.46
CA GLU A 58 4.56 2.42 4.75
C GLU A 58 3.03 2.24 4.63
N ASP A 59 2.46 2.66 3.48
CA ASP A 59 1.05 2.49 3.14
C ASP A 59 0.71 1.05 2.73
N VAL A 60 1.62 0.38 2.02
CA VAL A 60 1.52 -1.05 1.67
C VAL A 60 1.51 -1.91 2.93
N ASP A 61 2.48 -1.72 3.82
CA ASP A 61 2.59 -2.42 5.11
C ASP A 61 1.36 -2.21 5.97
N PHE A 62 0.91 -0.95 6.10
CA PHE A 62 -0.28 -0.63 6.89
C PHE A 62 -1.53 -1.32 6.34
N GLY A 63 -1.75 -1.26 5.02
CA GLY A 63 -2.87 -1.94 4.38
C GLY A 63 -2.84 -3.45 4.58
N TRP A 64 -1.66 -4.05 4.50
CA TRP A 64 -1.50 -5.49 4.72
C TRP A 64 -1.83 -5.88 6.17
N ARG A 65 -1.24 -5.21 7.16
CA ARG A 65 -1.54 -5.48 8.59
C ARG A 65 -3.01 -5.26 8.91
N LEU A 66 -3.64 -4.23 8.32
CA LEU A 66 -5.07 -4.00 8.45
C LEU A 66 -5.89 -5.20 7.96
N ASN A 67 -5.57 -5.74 6.77
CA ASN A 67 -6.22 -6.95 6.26
C ASN A 67 -5.96 -8.18 7.14
N LEU A 68 -4.73 -8.39 7.62
CA LEU A 68 -4.38 -9.50 8.51
C LEU A 68 -5.12 -9.45 9.86
N SER A 69 -5.43 -8.24 10.34
CA SER A 69 -6.22 -8.03 11.57
C SER A 69 -7.74 -8.19 11.38
N GLY A 70 -8.20 -8.59 10.18
CA GLY A 70 -9.60 -8.85 9.87
C GLY A 70 -10.43 -7.63 9.45
N TRP A 71 -9.80 -6.47 9.28
CA TRP A 71 -10.44 -5.30 8.69
C TRP A 71 -10.36 -5.32 7.17
N ASN A 72 -11.24 -4.59 6.49
CA ASN A 72 -11.21 -4.43 5.04
C ASN A 72 -10.64 -3.07 4.65
N TYR A 73 -9.58 -3.06 3.84
CA TYR A 73 -9.15 -1.84 3.13
C TYR A 73 -9.98 -1.72 1.85
N LEU A 74 -10.78 -0.66 1.73
CA LEU A 74 -11.73 -0.51 0.63
C LEU A 74 -11.30 0.61 -0.31
N TYR A 75 -11.31 0.31 -1.61
CA TYR A 75 -11.21 1.32 -2.66
C TYR A 75 -12.56 2.01 -2.85
N GLU A 76 -12.60 3.34 -2.75
CA GLU A 76 -13.82 4.16 -2.92
C GLU A 76 -13.70 5.02 -4.19
N PRO A 77 -14.28 4.61 -5.33
CA PRO A 77 -14.10 5.30 -6.62
C PRO A 77 -14.78 6.67 -6.69
N GLU A 78 -15.76 6.96 -5.83
CA GLU A 78 -16.42 8.29 -5.80
C GLU A 78 -15.63 9.32 -4.96
N SER A 79 -14.67 8.87 -4.15
CA SER A 79 -13.82 9.74 -3.32
C SER A 79 -12.53 10.14 -4.07
N ILE A 80 -12.60 11.24 -4.81
CA ILE A 80 -11.52 11.68 -5.71
C ILE A 80 -10.60 12.72 -5.04
N ALA A 81 -9.29 12.46 -5.09
CA ALA A 81 -8.24 13.40 -4.68
C ALA A 81 -7.21 13.59 -5.81
N PHE A 82 -6.75 14.83 -6.01
CA PHE A 82 -5.71 15.14 -6.99
C PHE A 82 -4.36 15.29 -6.28
N HIS A 83 -3.40 14.44 -6.64
CA HIS A 83 -2.06 14.44 -6.07
C HIS A 83 -1.01 14.71 -7.15
N ARG A 84 -0.08 15.65 -6.89
CA ARG A 84 1.05 15.92 -7.77
C ARG A 84 2.13 14.85 -7.57
N TYR A 85 2.01 13.77 -8.34
CA TYR A 85 2.90 12.62 -8.27
C TYR A 85 4.38 13.02 -8.42
N HIS A 86 5.24 12.47 -7.55
CA HIS A 86 6.69 12.69 -7.53
C HIS A 86 7.18 14.14 -7.39
N GLN A 87 6.33 15.10 -7.00
CA GLN A 87 6.73 16.51 -6.92
C GLN A 87 7.91 16.76 -5.96
N SER A 88 7.95 16.05 -4.83
CA SER A 88 9.02 16.18 -3.83
C SER A 88 10.20 15.23 -4.05
N MET A 89 10.23 14.49 -5.17
CA MET A 89 11.27 13.48 -5.45
C MET A 89 12.53 14.07 -6.10
N SER A 90 12.50 15.34 -6.53
CA SER A 90 13.60 15.97 -7.27
C SER A 90 14.93 16.04 -6.50
N SER A 91 14.89 16.03 -5.17
CA SER A 91 16.07 16.03 -4.29
C SER A 91 16.59 14.64 -3.94
N ILE A 92 15.90 13.58 -4.35
CA ILE A 92 16.26 12.19 -4.05
C ILE A 92 16.93 11.58 -5.28
N ALA A 93 18.14 11.07 -5.07
CA ALA A 93 18.87 10.39 -6.13
C ALA A 93 18.16 9.08 -6.53
N SER A 94 18.14 8.79 -7.83
CA SER A 94 17.47 7.61 -8.39
C SER A 94 17.92 6.28 -7.76
N HIS A 95 19.21 6.13 -7.47
CA HIS A 95 19.74 4.93 -6.81
C HIS A 95 19.19 4.76 -5.38
N ARG A 96 18.91 5.86 -4.68
CA ARG A 96 18.32 5.83 -3.33
C ARG A 96 16.84 5.48 -3.40
N GLU A 97 16.10 6.01 -4.37
CA GLU A 97 14.71 5.61 -4.62
C GLU A 97 14.62 4.11 -4.91
N GLN A 98 15.44 3.61 -5.84
CA GLN A 98 15.47 2.19 -6.19
C GLN A 98 15.83 1.31 -4.98
N PHE A 99 16.87 1.68 -4.23
CA PHE A 99 17.26 0.96 -3.01
C PHE A 99 16.10 0.88 -2.00
N LEU A 100 15.41 2.00 -1.75
CA LEU A 100 14.29 2.03 -0.80
C LEU A 100 13.12 1.16 -1.29
N LEU A 101 12.78 1.22 -2.57
CA LEU A 101 11.70 0.39 -3.14
C LEU A 101 12.02 -1.11 -3.01
N GLU A 102 13.23 -1.54 -3.38
CA GLU A 102 13.63 -2.96 -3.32
C GLU A 102 13.76 -3.45 -1.87
N ARG A 103 14.46 -2.69 -1.02
CA ARG A 103 14.59 -2.99 0.42
C ARG A 103 13.21 -3.11 1.07
N ASN A 104 12.31 -2.17 0.79
CA ASN A 104 11.02 -2.11 1.45
C ASN A 104 10.04 -3.17 0.97
N ALA A 105 10.09 -3.55 -0.31
CA ALA A 105 9.35 -4.71 -0.80
C ALA A 105 9.74 -5.99 -0.04
N LEU A 106 11.04 -6.25 0.10
CA LEU A 106 11.53 -7.40 0.86
C LEU A 106 11.16 -7.31 2.35
N TYR A 107 11.31 -6.12 2.95
CA TYR A 107 10.95 -5.92 4.35
C TYR A 107 9.45 -6.13 4.60
N CYS A 108 8.57 -5.64 3.71
CA CYS A 108 7.13 -5.88 3.76
C CYS A 108 6.79 -7.37 3.74
N LEU A 109 7.43 -8.13 2.83
CA LEU A 109 7.26 -9.59 2.76
C LEU A 109 7.67 -10.24 4.08
N TYR A 110 8.89 -10.01 4.53
CA TYR A 110 9.43 -10.61 5.76
C TYR A 110 8.56 -10.31 6.98
N LYS A 111 8.03 -9.09 7.06
CA LYS A 111 7.22 -8.63 8.18
C LYS A 111 5.81 -9.24 8.22
N ASN A 112 5.18 -9.47 7.06
CA ASN A 112 3.76 -9.82 6.98
C ASN A 112 3.50 -11.28 6.53
N LEU A 113 4.46 -11.93 5.89
CA LEU A 113 4.42 -13.36 5.56
C LEU A 113 5.06 -14.16 6.70
N ASP A 114 4.32 -14.32 7.79
CA ASP A 114 4.61 -15.38 8.76
C ASP A 114 4.05 -16.73 8.26
N ASP A 115 4.47 -17.83 8.90
CA ASP A 115 4.03 -19.19 8.53
C ASP A 115 2.50 -19.33 8.55
N ALA A 116 1.81 -18.59 9.44
CA ALA A 116 0.36 -18.65 9.59
C ALA A 116 -0.39 -17.91 8.45
N ASN A 117 0.21 -16.86 7.90
CA ASN A 117 -0.34 -16.07 6.80
C ASN A 117 0.07 -16.63 5.44
N LEU A 118 1.24 -17.28 5.35
CA LEU A 118 1.75 -17.87 4.13
C LEU A 118 0.78 -18.94 3.58
N SER A 119 0.24 -19.82 4.43
CA SER A 119 -0.75 -20.84 4.03
C SER A 119 -2.11 -20.27 3.63
N ARG A 120 -2.42 -19.01 4.00
CA ARG A 120 -3.62 -18.30 3.54
C ARG A 120 -3.41 -17.60 2.20
N MET A 121 -2.16 -17.29 1.86
CA MET A 121 -1.79 -16.52 0.67
C MET A 121 -1.33 -17.42 -0.49
N LEU A 122 -0.75 -18.58 -0.20
CA LEU A 122 -0.36 -19.57 -1.20
C LEU A 122 -1.44 -20.67 -1.29
N PRO A 123 -1.83 -21.10 -2.51
CA PRO A 123 -2.79 -22.20 -2.71
C PRO A 123 -2.26 -23.56 -2.22
#